data_AF-A0A1F7FTL0-F1
#
_entry.id   AF-A0A1F7FTL0-F1
#
_cell.length_a   1.000
_cell.length_b   1.000
_cell.length_c   1.000
_cell.angle_alpha   90.00
_cell.angle_beta   90.00
_cell.angle_gamma   90.00
#
_symmetry.space_group_name_H-M   'P 1'
#
loop_
_entity.id
_entity.type
_entity.pdbx_description
1 polymer ?
#
loop_
_entity_poly.entity_id
_entity_poly.type
_entity_poly.pdbx_seq_one_letter_code
_entity_poly.pdbx_strand_id
1 'polypeptide(L)'
;MASLYAIIADQSNGEFLTILFLGLIFLAVVLYKYDIIEKRQLRPTGLDKALIYSSAGIALFCGILLFGKLLFPDNVDSLLQLLGLRDALKSATLSFQTLVLGVMSLLI
;
A
#
# COMPACT_ATOMS: atom_id res chain seq x y z
N MET A 1 7.57 -23.42 -2.02
CA MET A 1 7.68 -22.83 -0.67
C MET A 1 8.97 -22.02 -0.50
N ALA A 2 10.17 -22.63 -0.63
CA ALA A 2 11.45 -21.93 -0.42
C ALA A 2 11.71 -20.74 -1.38
N SER A 3 11.32 -20.83 -2.65
CA SER A 3 11.46 -19.74 -3.62
C SER A 3 10.56 -18.53 -3.33
N LEU A 4 9.31 -18.79 -2.92
CA LEU A 4 8.36 -17.74 -2.52
C LEU A 4 8.79 -17.05 -1.22
N TYR A 5 9.33 -17.82 -0.27
CA TYR A 5 9.91 -17.26 0.95
C TYR A 5 11.10 -16.35 0.64
N ALA A 6 11.99 -16.75 -0.27
CA ALA A 6 13.13 -15.93 -0.70
C ALA A 6 12.72 -14.64 -1.41
N ILE A 7 11.66 -14.67 -2.24
CA ILE A 7 11.14 -13.48 -2.92
C ILE A 7 10.56 -12.49 -1.91
N ILE A 8 9.83 -12.97 -0.89
CA ILE A 8 9.21 -12.11 0.12
C ILE A 8 10.23 -11.60 1.14
N ALA A 9 11.29 -12.37 1.41
CA ALA A 9 12.39 -11.96 2.27
C ALA A 9 13.29 -10.88 1.64
N ASP A 10 13.31 -10.77 0.30
CA ASP A 10 14.01 -9.67 -0.37
C ASP A 10 13.35 -8.32 -0.03
N GLN A 11 14.18 -7.36 0.42
CA GLN A 11 13.69 -6.09 0.94
C GLN A 11 13.09 -5.20 -0.14
N SER A 12 13.62 -5.22 -1.36
CA SER A 12 13.08 -4.42 -2.47
C SER A 12 11.68 -4.91 -2.87
N ASN A 13 11.53 -6.23 -2.98
CA ASN A 13 10.25 -6.89 -3.24
C ASN A 13 9.26 -6.70 -2.09
N GLY A 14 9.72 -6.80 -0.84
CA GLY A 14 8.89 -6.54 0.34
C GLY A 14 8.32 -5.12 0.36
N GLU A 15 9.15 -4.13 0.08
CA GLU A 15 8.71 -2.73 0.01
C GLU A 15 7.73 -2.52 -1.14
N PHE A 16 7.98 -3.13 -2.31
CA PHE A 16 7.05 -3.08 -3.44
C PHE A 16 5.68 -3.67 -3.08
N LEU A 17 5.67 -4.87 -2.48
CA LEU A 17 4.44 -5.53 -2.03
C LEU A 17 3.72 -4.74 -0.94
N THR A 18 4.45 -4.07 -0.05
CA THR A 18 3.87 -3.24 1.01
C THR A 18 3.18 -2.01 0.44
N ILE A 19 3.82 -1.31 -0.51
CA ILE A 19 3.20 -0.17 -1.21
C ILE A 19 1.96 -0.65 -1.99
N LEU A 20 2.04 -1.80 -2.66
CA LEU A 20 0.92 -2.40 -3.37
C LEU A 20 -0.24 -2.73 -2.43
N PHE A 21 0.06 -3.38 -1.31
CA PHE A 21 -0.94 -3.75 -0.31
C PHE A 21 -1.64 -2.53 0.27
N LEU A 22 -0.89 -1.49 0.66
CA LEU A 22 -1.45 -0.22 1.12
C LEU A 22 -2.33 0.43 0.05
N GLY A 23 -1.83 0.53 -1.19
CA GLY A 23 -2.58 1.10 -2.30
C GLY A 23 -3.91 0.39 -2.54
N LEU A 24 -3.91 -0.95 -2.50
CA LEU A 24 -5.11 -1.77 -2.66
C LEU A 24 -6.10 -1.61 -1.50
N ILE A 25 -5.63 -1.52 -0.26
CA ILE A 25 -6.51 -1.27 0.90
C ILE A 25 -7.21 0.08 0.75
N PHE A 26 -6.46 1.14 0.46
CA PHE A 26 -7.05 2.48 0.33
C PHE A 26 -7.97 2.57 -0.90
N LEU A 27 -7.64 1.88 -2.00
CA LEU A 27 -8.54 1.76 -3.14
C LEU A 27 -9.84 1.01 -2.77
N ALA A 28 -9.74 -0.10 -2.02
CA ALA A 28 -10.90 -0.85 -1.56
C ALA A 28 -11.80 -0.01 -0.65
N VAL A 29 -11.23 0.81 0.23
CA VAL A 29 -12.00 1.76 1.07
C VAL A 29 -12.78 2.76 0.22
N VAL A 30 -12.16 3.33 -0.81
CA VAL A 30 -12.81 4.25 -1.75
C VAL A 30 -13.97 3.56 -2.46
N LEU A 31 -13.72 2.41 -3.08
CA LEU A 31 -14.74 1.66 -3.82
C LEU A 31 -15.90 1.24 -2.92
N TYR A 32 -15.59 0.74 -1.72
CA TYR A 32 -16.61 0.31 -0.76
C TYR A 32 -17.49 1.47 -0.29
N LYS A 33 -16.92 2.63 0.05
CA LYS A 33 -17.73 3.77 0.46
C LYS A 33 -18.53 4.36 -0.68
N TYR A 34 -17.94 4.47 -1.86
CA TYR A 34 -18.66 4.93 -3.04
C TYR A 34 -19.87 4.02 -3.34
N ASP A 35 -19.66 2.71 -3.35
CA ASP A 35 -20.70 1.71 -3.61
C ASP A 35 -21.85 1.76 -2.58
N ILE A 36 -21.54 1.94 -1.29
CA ILE A 36 -22.57 2.09 -0.25
C ILE A 36 -23.40 3.36 -0.44
N ILE A 37 -22.74 4.48 -0.73
CA ILE A 37 -23.40 5.78 -0.91
C ILE A 37 -24.35 5.70 -2.10
N GLU A 38 -23.90 5.09 -3.20
CA GLU A 38 -24.68 4.89 -4.42
C GLU A 38 -25.87 3.94 -4.19
N LYS A 39 -25.63 2.73 -3.66
CA LYS A 39 -26.68 1.72 -3.45
C LYS A 39 -27.76 2.15 -2.47
N ARG A 40 -27.39 2.94 -1.45
CA ARG A 40 -28.32 3.42 -0.41
C ARG A 40 -28.87 4.82 -0.70
N GLN A 41 -28.49 5.43 -1.83
CA GLN A 41 -28.81 6.82 -2.20
C GLN A 41 -28.58 7.81 -1.05
N LEU A 42 -27.49 7.61 -0.31
CA LEU A 42 -27.12 8.47 0.80
C LEU A 42 -26.53 9.76 0.25
N ARG A 43 -26.77 10.87 0.94
CA ARG A 43 -26.03 12.10 0.66
C ARG A 43 -24.65 11.99 1.31
N PRO A 44 -23.55 12.10 0.55
CA PRO A 44 -22.21 12.01 1.12
C PRO A 44 -22.00 13.15 2.12
N THR A 45 -21.69 12.80 3.37
CA THR A 45 -21.37 13.77 4.41
C THR A 45 -19.99 14.39 4.16
N GLY A 46 -19.66 15.48 4.86
CA GLY A 46 -18.32 16.08 4.78
C GLY A 46 -17.21 15.09 5.15
N LEU A 47 -17.49 14.21 6.13
CA LEU A 47 -16.56 13.15 6.54
C LEU A 47 -16.41 12.07 5.46
N ASP A 48 -17.50 11.68 4.80
CA ASP A 48 -17.43 10.70 3.71
C ASP A 48 -16.57 11.21 2.56
N LYS A 49 -16.74 12.48 2.19
CA LYS A 49 -15.91 13.12 1.17
C LYS A 49 -14.43 13.16 1.59
N ALA A 50 -14.14 13.59 2.81
CA ALA A 50 -12.78 13.64 3.32
C ALA A 50 -12.12 12.25 3.31
N LEU A 51 -12.85 11.21 3.71
CA LEU A 51 -12.36 9.83 3.70
C LEU A 51 -12.10 9.33 2.27
N ILE A 52 -13.04 9.57 1.34
CA ILE A 52 -12.90 9.14 -0.06
C ILE A 52 -11.73 9.85 -0.73
N TYR A 53 -11.64 11.18 -0.62
CA TYR A 53 -10.58 11.93 -1.30
C TYR A 53 -9.19 11.67 -0.69
N SER A 54 -9.08 11.58 0.64
CA SER A 54 -7.80 11.25 1.27
C SER A 54 -7.35 9.83 0.91
N SER A 55 -8.25 8.85 0.96
CA SER A 55 -7.95 7.46 0.58
C SER A 55 -7.62 7.34 -0.90
N ALA A 56 -8.34 8.03 -1.78
CA ALA A 56 -8.05 8.05 -3.21
C ALA A 56 -6.67 8.69 -3.50
N GLY A 57 -6.35 9.79 -2.80
CA GLY A 57 -5.04 10.43 -2.89
C GLY A 57 -3.90 9.51 -2.45
N ILE A 58 -4.08 8.79 -1.34
CA ILE A 58 -3.10 7.81 -0.85
C ILE A 58 -2.96 6.65 -1.85
N ALA A 59 -4.07 6.09 -2.34
CA ALA A 59 -4.04 5.00 -3.32
C ALA A 59 -3.32 5.41 -4.62
N LEU A 60 -3.59 6.62 -5.11
CA LEU A 60 -2.93 7.17 -6.30
C LEU A 60 -1.45 7.43 -6.05
N PHE A 61 -1.09 7.97 -4.89
CA PHE A 61 0.30 8.16 -4.49
C PHE A 61 1.05 6.83 -4.41
N CYS A 62 0.47 5.79 -3.80
CA CYS A 62 1.02 4.43 -3.82
C CYS A 62 1.19 3.91 -5.26
N GLY A 63 0.21 4.15 -6.14
CA GLY A 63 0.32 3.81 -7.55
C GLY A 63 1.51 4.48 -8.23
N ILE A 64 1.68 5.79 -8.05
CA ILE A 64 2.83 6.54 -8.59
C ILE A 64 4.15 5.97 -8.05
N LEU A 65 4.22 5.66 -6.76
CA LEU A 65 5.41 5.06 -6.16
C LEU A 65 5.73 3.68 -6.76
N LEU A 66 4.73 2.83 -7.02
CA LEU A 66 4.93 1.53 -7.66
C LEU A 66 5.45 1.66 -9.09
N PHE A 67 4.81 2.51 -9.90
CA PHE A 67 5.27 2.79 -11.26
C PHE A 67 6.67 3.41 -11.26
N GLY A 68 6.92 4.35 -10.35
CA GLY A 68 8.23 4.95 -10.15
C GLY A 68 9.27 3.91 -9.75
N LYS A 69 8.95 2.96 -8.86
CA LYS A 69 9.90 1.94 -8.42
C LYS A 69 10.26 0.94 -9.53
N LEU A 70 9.33 0.70 -10.46
CA LEU A 70 9.56 -0.14 -11.64
C LEU A 70 10.42 0.55 -12.71
N LEU A 71 10.24 1.85 -12.91
CA LEU A 71 10.87 2.60 -14.00
C LEU A 71 12.14 3.36 -13.57
N PHE A 72 12.14 3.92 -12.35
CA PHE A 72 13.17 4.82 -11.81
C PHE A 72 13.34 4.64 -10.28
N PRO A 73 13.85 3.49 -9.80
CA PRO A 73 13.91 3.15 -8.38
C PRO A 73 14.70 4.18 -7.53
N ASP A 74 15.83 4.67 -8.02
CA ASP A 74 16.68 5.64 -7.30
C ASP A 74 15.96 6.98 -7.03
N ASN A 75 15.11 7.39 -7.98
CA ASN A 75 14.33 8.63 -7.85
C ASN A 75 13.23 8.46 -6.79
N VAL A 76 12.63 7.27 -6.71
CA VAL A 76 11.61 6.97 -5.69
C VAL A 76 12.23 6.95 -4.30
N ASP A 77 13.39 6.33 -4.13
CA ASP A 77 14.10 6.34 -2.85
C ASP A 77 14.46 7.77 -2.40
N SER A 78 14.92 8.60 -3.34
CA SER A 78 15.21 10.01 -3.09
C SER A 78 13.94 10.79 -2.71
N LEU A 79 12.83 10.54 -3.39
CA LEU A 79 11.54 11.18 -3.11
C LEU A 79 10.98 10.76 -1.75
N LEU A 80 11.05 9.47 -1.40
CA LEU A 80 10.65 8.97 -0.09
C LEU A 80 11.52 9.53 1.03
N GLN A 81 12.81 9.75 0.77
CA GLN A 81 13.71 10.39 1.72
C GLN A 81 13.39 11.88 1.91
N LEU A 82 13.12 12.62 0.83
CA LEU A 82 12.72 14.03 0.89
C LEU A 82 11.40 14.24 1.63
N LEU A 83 10.45 13.31 1.48
CA LEU A 83 9.16 13.35 2.17
C LEU A 83 9.25 12.85 3.64
N GLY A 84 10.41 12.38 4.09
CA GLY A 84 10.57 11.78 5.42
C GLY A 84 9.81 10.46 5.61
N LEU A 85 9.38 9.83 4.52
CA LEU A 85 8.57 8.61 4.52
C LEU A 85 9.39 7.34 4.43
N ARG A 86 10.70 7.44 4.13
CA ARG A 86 11.58 6.28 3.94
C ARG A 86 11.61 5.34 5.15
N ASP A 87 11.79 5.88 6.35
CA ASP A 87 11.87 5.07 7.57
C ASP A 87 10.52 4.47 7.95
N ALA A 88 9.44 5.24 7.76
CA ALA A 88 8.07 4.76 7.95
C ALA A 88 7.75 3.60 7.00
N LEU A 89 8.13 3.71 5.71
CA LEU A 89 7.92 2.67 4.73
C LEU A 89 8.75 1.42 5.04
N LYS A 90 10.01 1.57 5.44
CA LYS A 90 10.85 0.44 5.86
C LYS A 90 10.26 -0.28 7.07
N SER A 91 9.81 0.47 8.08
CA SER A 91 9.16 -0.10 9.25
C SER A 91 7.88 -0.86 8.88
N ALA A 92 7.02 -0.25 8.04
CA ALA A 92 5.80 -0.88 7.57
C ALA A 92 6.10 -2.15 6.76
N THR A 93 7.16 -2.12 5.95
CA THR A 93 7.60 -3.25 5.15
C THR A 93 8.07 -4.40 6.04
N LEU A 94 8.89 -4.11 7.05
CA LEU A 94 9.34 -5.13 7.99
C LEU A 94 8.18 -5.77 8.74
N SER A 95 7.21 -4.96 9.19
CA SER A 95 5.99 -5.49 9.83
C SER A 95 5.18 -6.37 8.87
N PHE A 96 5.00 -5.94 7.62
CA PHE A 96 4.30 -6.70 6.59
C PHE A 96 5.01 -8.02 6.27
N GLN A 97 6.32 -7.97 5.99
CA GLN A 97 7.14 -9.15 5.72
C GLN A 97 7.11 -10.12 6.92
N THR A 98 7.22 -9.62 8.15
CA THR A 98 7.17 -10.46 9.36
C THR A 98 5.82 -11.18 9.47
N LEU A 99 4.71 -10.48 9.20
CA LEU A 99 3.38 -11.07 9.24
C LEU A 99 3.21 -12.13 8.13
N VAL A 100 3.60 -11.81 6.90
CA VAL A 100 3.45 -12.72 5.75
C VAL A 100 4.35 -13.95 5.90
N LEU A 101 5.62 -13.77 6.24
CA LEU A 101 6.55 -14.87 6.46
C LEU A 101 6.13 -15.71 7.68
N GLY A 102 5.59 -15.08 8.73
CA GLY A 102 5.02 -15.76 9.89
C GLY A 102 3.85 -16.68 9.51
N VAL A 103 2.90 -16.18 8.74
CA VAL A 103 1.77 -16.99 8.22
C VAL A 103 2.28 -18.12 7.32
N MET A 104 3.24 -17.84 6.43
CA MET A 104 3.82 -18.87 5.58
C MET A 104 4.53 -19.96 6.37
N SER A 105 5.20 -19.61 7.48
CA SER A 105 5.88 -20.59 8.34
C SER A 105 4.91 -21.54 9.05
N LEU A 106 3.66 -21.13 9.28
CA LEU A 106 2.61 -21.97 9.86
C LEU A 106 1.97 -22.91 8.84
N LEU A 107 2.14 -22.63 7.54
CA LEU A 107 1.58 -23.40 6.42
C LEU A 107 2.60 -24.35 5.77
N ILE A 108 3.85 -24.33 6.23
CA ILE A 108 4.95 -25.23 5.85
C ILE A 108 5.06 -26.32 6.91
#